data_AF-A0A443JHW2-F1
#
_entry.id   AF-A0A443JHW2-F1
#
_cell.length_a   1.000
_cell.length_b   1.000
_cell.length_c   1.000
_cell.angle_alpha   90.00
_cell.angle_beta   90.00
_cell.angle_gamma   90.00
#
_symmetry.space_group_name_H-M   'P 1'
#
loop_
_entity.id
_entity.type
_entity.pdbx_description
1 polymer ?
#
loop_
_entity_poly.entity_id
_entity_poly.type
_entity_poly.pdbx_seq_one_letter_code
_entity_poly.pdbx_strand_id
1 'polypeptide(L)'
;MEARWKAHEAGLSQQQKRNYLPVSRYARFDMARKGHSRRMLAIPNPVNQFLLTKVLAEHQGEFETIFASSSISLTPAAITADGGRPVQLEKLSVLSEKRIQAYATARAILQTDVLSFYHAIYMHSIP
;
A
#
# COMPACT_ATOMS: atom_id res chain seq x y z
N MET A 1 -10.45 -3.54 -17.77
CA MET A 1 -10.36 -4.49 -16.62
C MET A 1 -11.70 -5.19 -16.38
N GLU A 2 -12.82 -4.45 -16.32
CA GLU A 2 -14.17 -4.98 -16.05
C GLU A 2 -14.63 -6.10 -17.00
N ALA A 3 -14.34 -6.00 -18.30
CA ALA A 3 -14.71 -7.03 -19.28
C ALA A 3 -13.94 -8.36 -19.10
N ARG A 4 -12.66 -8.31 -18.70
CA ARG A 4 -11.84 -9.51 -18.43
C ARG A 4 -12.34 -10.23 -17.17
N TRP A 5 -12.71 -9.48 -16.14
CA TRP A 5 -13.28 -10.05 -14.92
C TRP A 5 -14.63 -10.72 -15.18
N LYS A 6 -15.53 -10.05 -15.92
CA LYS A 6 -16.82 -10.65 -16.32
C LYS A 6 -16.65 -11.93 -17.13
N ALA A 7 -15.69 -11.97 -18.06
CA ALA A 7 -15.38 -13.17 -18.84
C ALA A 7 -14.81 -14.30 -17.96
N HIS A 8 -13.92 -13.97 -17.02
CA HIS A 8 -13.39 -14.94 -16.04
C HIS A 8 -14.51 -15.51 -15.17
N GLU A 9 -15.39 -14.65 -14.64
CA GLU A 9 -16.51 -15.06 -13.79
C GLU A 9 -17.53 -15.94 -14.52
N ALA A 10 -17.76 -15.65 -15.81
CA ALA A 10 -18.62 -16.46 -16.67
C ALA A 10 -18.05 -17.87 -16.92
N GLY A 11 -16.72 -18.02 -16.92
CA GLY A 11 -16.04 -19.31 -17.13
C GLY A 11 -16.00 -20.25 -15.92
N LEU A 12 -16.46 -19.81 -14.75
CA LEU A 12 -16.40 -20.60 -13.52
C LEU A 12 -17.57 -21.59 -13.41
N SER A 13 -17.27 -22.81 -12.95
CA SER A 13 -18.29 -23.80 -12.61
C SER A 13 -19.10 -23.38 -11.37
N GLN A 14 -20.30 -23.92 -11.20
CA GLN A 14 -21.13 -23.66 -10.01
C GLN A 14 -20.43 -24.04 -8.70
N GLN A 15 -19.64 -25.11 -8.71
CA GLN A 15 -18.85 -25.51 -7.55
C GLN A 15 -17.75 -24.49 -7.23
N GLN A 16 -17.08 -23.97 -8.25
CA GLN A 16 -16.08 -22.91 -8.08
C GLN A 16 -16.73 -21.62 -7.57
N LYS A 17 -17.92 -21.25 -8.10
CA LYS A 17 -18.69 -20.09 -7.64
C LYS A 17 -19.06 -20.16 -6.16
N ARG A 18 -19.36 -21.36 -5.64
CA ARG A 18 -19.63 -21.57 -4.20
C ARG A 18 -18.39 -21.39 -3.32
N ASN A 19 -17.20 -21.49 -3.88
CA ASN A 19 -15.95 -21.25 -3.15
C ASN A 19 -15.59 -19.75 -3.08
N TYR A 20 -16.29 -18.87 -3.81
CA TYR A 20 -16.10 -17.43 -3.66
C TYR A 20 -16.72 -16.96 -2.36
N LEU A 21 -15.93 -16.23 -1.59
CA LEU A 21 -16.44 -15.58 -0.40
C LEU A 21 -17.46 -14.50 -0.80
N PRO A 22 -18.52 -14.31 0.00
CA PRO A 22 -19.42 -13.21 -0.19
C PRO A 22 -18.67 -11.89 -0.01
N VAL A 23 -19.09 -10.87 -0.78
CA VAL A 23 -18.56 -9.51 -0.64
C VAL A 23 -18.77 -9.04 0.80
N SER A 24 -17.67 -8.67 1.45
CA SER A 24 -17.68 -8.17 2.82
C SER A 24 -17.51 -6.65 2.86
N ARG A 25 -17.92 -6.04 3.98
CA ARG A 25 -17.66 -4.63 4.28
C ARG A 25 -16.73 -4.53 5.48
N TYR A 26 -15.85 -3.54 5.45
CA TYR A 26 -14.99 -3.21 6.59
C TYR A 26 -15.77 -2.40 7.65
N ALA A 27 -15.40 -2.57 8.91
CA ALA A 27 -15.92 -1.76 10.01
C ALA A 27 -15.05 -0.51 10.17
N ARG A 28 -15.67 0.68 10.11
CA ARG A 28 -14.96 1.97 10.29
C ARG A 28 -14.94 2.40 11.74
N PHE A 29 -13.84 3.01 12.15
CA PHE A 29 -13.70 3.63 13.45
C PHE A 29 -12.70 4.79 13.38
N ASP A 30 -12.90 5.77 14.26
CA ASP A 30 -12.03 6.94 14.33
C ASP A 30 -11.03 6.77 15.48
N MET A 31 -9.76 6.78 15.15
CA MET A 31 -8.69 6.74 16.13
C MET A 31 -8.24 8.16 16.47
N ALA A 32 -8.24 8.49 17.76
CA ALA A 32 -7.72 9.76 18.25
C ALA A 32 -6.21 9.86 17.97
N ARG A 33 -5.76 11.04 17.53
CA ARG A 33 -4.35 11.35 17.32
C ARG A 33 -3.98 12.54 18.20
N LYS A 34 -2.86 12.46 18.92
CA LYS A 34 -2.40 13.57 19.77
C LYS A 34 -2.12 14.79 18.88
N GLY A 35 -2.85 15.89 19.11
CA GLY A 35 -2.63 17.17 18.44
C GLY A 35 -3.15 17.29 16.99
N HIS A 36 -3.90 16.32 16.47
CA HIS A 36 -4.41 16.35 15.09
C HIS A 36 -5.86 15.85 14.98
N SER A 37 -6.47 16.06 13.81
CA SER A 37 -7.76 15.46 13.45
C SER A 37 -7.74 13.93 13.59
N ARG A 38 -8.90 13.34 13.88
CA ARG A 38 -9.05 11.89 14.03
C ARG A 38 -8.67 11.20 12.73
N ARG A 39 -8.00 10.04 12.84
CA ARG A 39 -7.69 9.20 11.69
C ARG A 39 -8.78 8.14 11.56
N MET A 40 -9.48 8.15 10.41
CA MET A 40 -10.38 7.06 10.07
C MET A 40 -9.55 5.81 9.77
N LEU A 41 -9.88 4.72 10.46
CA LEU A 41 -9.33 3.40 10.27
C LEU A 41 -10.45 2.41 9.96
N ALA A 42 -10.07 1.26 9.41
CA ALA A 42 -10.98 0.22 9.00
C ALA A 42 -10.47 -1.16 9.42
N ILE A 43 -11.36 -1.99 9.99
CA ILE A 43 -11.10 -3.42 10.22
C ILE A 43 -11.77 -4.21 9.09
N PRO A 44 -11.00 -4.92 8.24
CA PRO A 44 -11.56 -5.77 7.20
C PRO A 44 -12.16 -7.05 7.78
N ASN A 45 -12.99 -7.74 6.99
CA ASN A 45 -13.41 -9.09 7.33
C ASN A 45 -12.18 -10.02 7.38
N PRO A 46 -11.99 -10.82 8.45
CA PRO A 46 -10.77 -11.58 8.66
C PRO A 46 -10.53 -12.65 7.60
N VAL A 47 -11.59 -13.29 7.09
CA VAL A 47 -11.47 -14.33 6.06
C VAL A 47 -11.02 -13.73 4.72
N ASN A 48 -11.64 -12.61 4.34
CA ASN A 48 -11.25 -11.89 3.12
C ASN A 48 -9.82 -11.34 3.23
N GLN A 49 -9.46 -10.78 4.38
CA GLN A 49 -8.10 -10.29 4.62
C GLN A 49 -7.07 -11.42 4.57
N PHE A 50 -7.38 -12.59 5.12
CA PHE A 50 -6.49 -13.76 5.05
C PHE A 50 -6.23 -14.18 3.61
N LEU A 51 -7.27 -14.31 2.78
CA LEU A 51 -7.10 -14.69 1.37
C LEU A 51 -6.27 -13.65 0.61
N LEU A 52 -6.53 -12.36 0.83
CA LEU A 52 -5.73 -11.29 0.23
C LEU A 52 -4.25 -11.41 0.64
N THR A 53 -3.98 -11.50 1.94
CA THR A 53 -2.61 -11.62 2.46
C THR A 53 -1.92 -12.89 1.96
N LYS A 54 -2.66 -14.00 1.82
CA LYS A 54 -2.13 -15.24 1.27
C LYS A 54 -1.62 -15.05 -0.16
N VAL A 55 -2.43 -14.43 -1.03
CA VAL A 55 -2.03 -14.13 -2.41
C VAL A 55 -0.82 -13.18 -2.42
N LEU A 56 -0.82 -12.15 -1.58
CA LEU A 56 0.33 -11.24 -1.47
C LEU A 56 1.62 -11.97 -1.06
N ALA A 57 1.53 -12.92 -0.14
CA ALA A 57 2.66 -13.72 0.31
C ALA A 57 3.13 -14.71 -0.77
N GLU A 58 2.21 -15.37 -1.48
CA GLU A 58 2.52 -16.29 -2.58
C GLU A 58 3.23 -15.60 -3.75
N HIS A 59 2.93 -14.32 -3.98
CA HIS A 59 3.49 -13.51 -5.07
C HIS A 59 4.50 -12.45 -4.59
N GLN A 60 5.05 -12.59 -3.38
CA GLN A 60 5.90 -11.57 -2.76
C GLN A 60 7.08 -11.12 -3.64
N GLY A 61 7.76 -12.05 -4.31
CA GLY A 61 8.91 -11.71 -5.17
C GLY A 61 8.55 -10.82 -6.37
N GLU A 62 7.35 -10.95 -6.93
CA GLU A 62 6.86 -10.08 -8.00
C GLU A 62 6.68 -8.64 -7.49
N PHE A 63 6.07 -8.50 -6.31
CA PHE A 63 5.90 -7.21 -5.66
C PHE A 63 7.23 -6.56 -5.30
N GLU A 64 8.17 -7.31 -4.74
CA GLU A 64 9.52 -6.82 -4.42
C GLU A 64 10.26 -6.31 -5.66
N THR A 65 10.13 -7.00 -6.79
CA THR A 65 10.70 -6.56 -8.08
C THR A 65 10.10 -5.23 -8.52
N ILE A 66 8.77 -5.06 -8.40
CA ILE A 66 8.10 -3.80 -8.71
C ILE A 66 8.55 -2.69 -7.76
N PHE A 67 8.65 -2.96 -6.46
CA PHE A 67 9.08 -1.98 -5.47
C PHE A 67 10.52 -1.51 -5.72
N ALA A 68 11.41 -2.44 -6.09
CA ALA A 68 12.80 -2.14 -6.42
C ALA A 68 12.96 -1.28 -7.68
N SER A 69 11.96 -1.25 -8.58
CA SER A 69 12.00 -0.41 -9.78
C SER A 69 11.89 1.10 -9.49
N SER A 70 11.40 1.49 -8.31
CA SER A 70 11.21 2.90 -7.94
C SER A 70 12.36 3.42 -7.09
N SER A 71 13.06 4.45 -7.60
CA SER A 71 14.11 5.15 -6.86
C SER A 71 13.63 6.37 -6.07
N ILE A 72 12.30 6.58 -5.99
CA ILE A 72 11.71 7.80 -5.41
C ILE A 72 11.64 7.72 -3.87
N SER A 73 11.46 6.52 -3.31
CA SER A 73 11.30 6.35 -1.87
C SER A 73 12.66 6.32 -1.16
N LEU A 74 12.80 7.10 -0.09
CA LEU A 74 13.91 6.99 0.86
C LEU A 74 13.72 5.84 1.86
N THR A 75 12.53 5.24 1.89
CA THR A 75 12.22 4.07 2.70
C THR A 75 11.70 2.98 1.76
N PRO A 76 12.60 2.22 1.11
CA PRO A 76 12.18 1.13 0.26
C PRO A 76 11.43 0.09 1.09
N ALA A 77 10.48 -0.61 0.48
CA ALA A 77 9.72 -1.68 1.13
C ALA A 77 10.55 -2.97 1.28
N ALA A 78 11.84 -2.85 1.60
CA ALA A 78 12.75 -3.96 1.82
C ALA A 78 12.48 -4.54 3.21
N ILE A 79 11.95 -5.76 3.23
CA ILE A 79 11.68 -6.48 4.47
C ILE A 79 12.97 -7.11 4.97
N THR A 80 13.31 -6.86 6.23
CA THR A 80 14.43 -7.53 6.91
C THR A 80 13.93 -8.28 8.13
N ALA A 81 14.53 -9.45 8.38
CA ALA A 81 14.34 -10.21 9.61
C ALA A 81 15.13 -9.62 10.78
N ASP A 82 16.08 -8.73 10.49
CA ASP A 82 16.99 -8.16 11.48
C ASP A 82 16.44 -6.85 12.04
N GLY A 83 16.39 -6.75 13.37
CA GLY A 83 16.03 -5.54 14.11
C GLY A 83 14.58 -5.50 14.60
N GLY A 84 14.19 -4.38 15.21
CA GLY A 84 12.88 -4.22 15.86
C GLY A 84 11.71 -3.88 14.92
N ARG A 85 11.96 -3.73 13.61
CA ARG A 85 10.95 -3.37 12.61
C ARG A 85 11.16 -4.18 11.33
N PRO A 86 10.09 -4.71 10.71
CA PRO A 86 10.20 -5.44 9.44
C PRO A 86 10.71 -4.57 8.28
N VAL A 87 10.35 -3.28 8.26
CA VAL A 87 10.90 -2.30 7.31
C VAL A 87 11.73 -1.31 8.10
N GLN A 88 13.01 -1.21 7.73
CA GLN A 88 13.91 -0.27 8.38
C GLN A 88 13.61 1.15 7.95
N LEU A 89 13.51 2.03 8.93
CA LEU A 89 13.34 3.46 8.68
C LEU A 89 14.73 4.10 8.65
N GLU A 90 14.97 4.89 7.62
CA GLU A 90 16.16 5.72 7.56
C GLU A 90 16.18 6.73 8.71
N LYS A 91 17.39 7.12 9.11
CA LYS A 91 17.57 8.18 10.09
C LYS A 91 16.99 9.48 9.54
N LEU A 92 16.32 10.27 10.38
CA LEU A 92 15.78 11.57 9.97
C LEU A 92 16.85 12.52 9.41
N SER A 93 18.12 12.36 9.79
CA SER A 93 19.25 13.13 9.22
C SER A 93 19.40 12.95 7.72
N VAL A 94 19.08 11.76 7.19
CA VAL A 94 19.15 11.46 5.75
C VAL A 94 18.21 12.37 4.95
N LEU A 95 17.06 12.75 5.50
CA LEU A 95 16.15 13.71 4.85
C LEU A 95 16.80 15.09 4.69
N SER A 96 17.53 15.54 5.70
CA SER A 96 18.25 16.82 5.66
C SER A 96 19.39 16.78 4.64
N GLU A 97 20.15 15.68 4.61
CA GLU A 97 21.24 15.48 3.63
C GLU A 97 20.70 15.49 2.19
N LYS A 98 19.62 14.75 1.92
CA LYS A 98 18.97 14.71 0.60
C LYS A 98 18.45 16.08 0.18
N ARG A 99 17.91 16.85 1.13
CA ARG A 99 17.47 18.23 0.88
C ARG A 99 18.65 19.14 0.50
N ILE A 100 19.77 19.04 1.20
CA ILE A 100 20.99 19.81 0.88
C ILE A 100 21.51 19.44 -0.52
N GLN A 101 21.56 18.14 -0.84
CA GLN A 101 21.96 17.66 -2.17
C GLN A 101 21.04 18.23 -3.28
N ALA A 102 19.73 18.24 -3.06
CA ALA A 102 18.78 18.81 -4.01
C ALA A 102 18.96 20.34 -4.18
N TYR A 103 19.30 21.07 -3.11
CA TYR A 103 19.60 22.51 -3.18
C TYR A 103 20.87 22.82 -3.97
N ALA A 104 21.86 21.93 -3.96
CA ALA A 104 23.11 22.16 -4.68
C ALA A 104 22.90 22.35 -6.19
N THR A 105 21.85 21.74 -6.76
CA THR A 105 21.55 21.77 -8.20
C THR A 105 20.30 22.59 -8.54
N ALA A 106 19.57 23.13 -7.56
CA ALA A 106 18.29 23.80 -7.77
C ALA A 106 18.20 25.14 -7.03
N ARG A 107 17.56 26.14 -7.67
CA ARG A 107 17.33 27.47 -7.07
C ARG A 107 16.23 27.48 -6.01
N ALA A 108 15.32 26.51 -6.05
CA ALA A 108 14.23 26.36 -5.12
C ALA A 108 13.83 24.87 -5.01
N ILE A 109 13.27 24.48 -3.86
CA ILE A 109 12.73 23.14 -3.62
C ILE A 109 11.25 23.27 -3.29
N LEU A 110 10.41 22.49 -3.97
CA LEU A 110 9.02 22.30 -3.59
C LEU A 110 8.95 21.23 -2.49
N GLN A 111 8.54 21.64 -1.29
CA GLN A 111 8.15 20.72 -0.24
C GLN A 111 6.64 20.58 -0.25
N THR A 112 6.15 19.35 -0.44
CA THR A 112 4.71 19.06 -0.49
C THR A 112 4.41 17.71 0.14
N ASP A 113 3.13 17.45 0.38
CA ASP A 113 2.60 16.21 0.93
C ASP A 113 1.25 15.88 0.27
N VAL A 114 0.84 14.62 0.31
CA VAL A 114 -0.43 14.15 -0.26
C VAL A 114 -1.49 14.09 0.82
N LEU A 115 -2.47 14.99 0.74
CA LEU A 115 -3.59 14.99 1.65
C LEU A 115 -4.37 13.67 1.56
N SER A 116 -4.65 13.07 2.72
CA SER A 116 -5.47 11.86 2.82
C SER A 116 -4.99 10.70 1.92
N PHE A 117 -3.68 10.54 1.75
CA PHE A 117 -3.02 9.57 0.83
C PHE A 117 -3.84 8.31 0.53
N TYR A 118 -4.13 7.47 1.53
CA TYR A 118 -4.85 6.21 1.34
C TYR A 118 -6.27 6.35 0.76
N HIS A 119 -6.99 7.43 1.07
CA HIS A 119 -8.32 7.70 0.55
C HIS A 119 -8.29 8.39 -0.82
N ALA A 120 -7.14 8.95 -1.20
CA ALA A 120 -6.94 9.62 -2.48
C ALA A 120 -6.47 8.67 -3.60
N ILE A 121 -6.21 7.40 -3.29
CA ILE A 121 -5.82 6.39 -4.29
C ILE A 121 -7.00 6.14 -5.24
N TYR A 122 -6.86 6.53 -6.50
CA TYR A 122 -7.85 6.29 -7.54
C TYR A 122 -7.63 4.90 -8.15
N MET A 123 -8.58 3.97 -7.94
CA MET A 123 -8.41 2.59 -8.36
C MET A 123 -8.24 2.41 -9.87
N HIS A 124 -8.73 3.33 -10.70
CA HIS A 124 -8.56 3.26 -12.15
C HIS A 124 -7.19 3.76 -12.64
N SER A 125 -6.36 4.33 -11.76
CA SER A 125 -4.99 4.74 -12.09
C SER A 125 -3.94 3.69 -11.71
N ILE A 126 -4.34 2.56 -11.13
CA ILE A 126 -3.44 1.44 -10.84
C ILE A 126 -3.42 0.55 -12.11
N PRO A 127 -2.26 0.42 -12.79
CA PRO A 127 -2.13 -0.31 -14.05
C PRO A 127 -2.41 -1.81 -13.92
#